data_AF-A0A7S1S654-F1
#
_entry.id   AF-A0A7S1S654-F1
#
_cell.length_a   1.000
_cell.length_b   1.000
_cell.length_c   1.000
_cell.angle_alpha   90.00
_cell.angle_beta   90.00
_cell.angle_gamma   90.00
#
_symmetry.space_group_name_H-M   'P 1'
#
loop_
_entity.id
_entity.type
_entity.pdbx_description
1 polymer ?
#
loop_
_entity_poly.entity_id
_entity_poly.type
_entity_poly.pdbx_seq_one_letter_code
_entity_poly.pdbx_strand_id
1 'polypeptide(L)'
;GKSRLDHIWFRCRGGPLAWKICCLLLLLARFMVHLAVFWNGLSFLMNVGKILDLILNSLALTFIVELDTIIFQTFARGVTKDIIERLEPYRIKPELGELQADLRRRGESEVSWGAGELLRRFVKSNLMSLAMLFITVAGHYAYFYRHCVMEVAPFNFHEFGKGSYYAGQTRFFGGFQWLFGSWSSADTMDYFSHTVTCHPAYHYKGSDPKGCGIPNKWSMLSHLS
;
A
#
# COMPACT_ATOMS: atom_id res chain seq x y z
N GLY A 1 -30.63 21.86 20.42
CA GLY A 1 -31.07 21.66 21.81
C GLY A 1 -29.99 20.92 22.56
N LYS A 2 -29.64 21.34 23.77
CA LYS A 2 -28.60 20.68 24.58
C LYS A 2 -29.10 19.31 25.02
N SER A 3 -28.34 18.26 24.76
CA SER A 3 -28.72 16.89 25.13
C SER A 3 -28.35 16.65 26.59
N ARG A 4 -29.14 15.86 27.35
CA ARG A 4 -28.81 15.53 28.75
C ARG A 4 -27.44 14.85 28.93
N LEU A 5 -26.82 14.40 27.84
CA LEU A 5 -25.52 13.72 27.81
C LEU A 5 -24.33 14.70 27.77
N ASP A 6 -24.57 16.01 27.59
CA ASP A 6 -23.53 17.06 27.46
C ASP A 6 -22.68 17.28 28.73
N HIS A 7 -23.04 16.66 29.85
CA HIS A 7 -22.31 16.78 31.12
C HIS A 7 -21.67 15.47 31.60
N ILE A 8 -21.67 14.42 30.78
CA ILE A 8 -21.19 13.09 31.17
C ILE A 8 -19.93 12.75 30.37
N TRP A 9 -18.86 12.39 31.08
CA TRP A 9 -17.58 11.96 30.49
C TRP A 9 -17.50 10.44 30.48
N PHE A 10 -17.23 9.85 29.32
CA PHE A 10 -17.11 8.40 29.17
C PHE A 10 -15.65 7.97 29.30
N ARG A 11 -15.36 7.11 30.27
CA ARG A 11 -14.06 6.44 30.39
C ARG A 11 -14.22 4.95 30.11
N CYS A 12 -13.37 4.42 29.23
CA CYS A 12 -13.23 2.98 29.05
C CYS A 12 -12.58 2.37 30.30
N ARG A 13 -13.39 1.80 31.20
CA ARG A 13 -12.89 0.82 32.17
C ARG A 13 -12.54 -0.45 31.42
N GLY A 14 -11.46 -1.13 31.83
CA GLY A 14 -11.02 -2.37 31.18
C GLY A 14 -12.17 -3.37 31.11
N GLY A 15 -12.54 -3.76 29.88
CA GLY A 15 -13.58 -4.76 29.64
C GLY A 15 -13.10 -6.19 29.94
N PRO A 16 -14.03 -7.15 30.08
CA PRO A 16 -13.71 -8.56 30.28
C PRO A 16 -12.88 -9.11 29.11
N LEU A 17 -12.05 -10.13 29.37
CA LEU A 17 -11.15 -10.72 28.36
C LEU A 17 -11.92 -11.22 27.14
N ALA A 18 -13.09 -11.83 27.33
CA ALA A 18 -13.94 -12.30 26.24
C ALA A 18 -14.35 -11.18 25.27
N TRP A 19 -14.64 -9.98 25.78
CA TRP A 19 -14.96 -8.81 24.94
C TRP A 19 -13.75 -8.39 24.10
N LYS A 20 -12.55 -8.39 24.69
CA LYS A 20 -11.31 -8.07 23.96
C LYS A 20 -11.04 -9.05 22.83
N ILE A 21 -11.24 -10.36 23.08
CA ILE A 21 -11.08 -11.40 22.07
C ILE A 21 -12.09 -11.21 20.94
N CYS A 22 -13.36 -10.91 21.27
CA CYS A 22 -14.38 -10.62 20.26
C CYS A 22 -14.00 -9.40 19.40
N CYS A 23 -13.58 -8.29 20.01
CA CYS A 23 -13.11 -7.12 19.27
C CYS A 23 -11.88 -7.44 18.41
N LEU A 24 -10.95 -8.24 18.92
CA LEU A 24 -9.76 -8.66 18.17
C LEU A 24 -10.14 -9.52 16.95
N LEU A 25 -11.08 -10.45 17.10
CA LEU A 25 -11.58 -11.27 15.99
C LEU A 25 -12.27 -10.43 14.93
N LEU A 26 -13.08 -9.45 15.34
CA LEU A 26 -13.72 -8.50 14.41
C LEU A 26 -12.69 -7.65 13.67
N LEU A 27 -11.66 -7.16 14.37
CA LEU A 27 -10.57 -6.41 13.77
C LEU A 27 -9.79 -7.28 12.77
N LEU A 28 -9.51 -8.53 13.13
CA LEU A 28 -8.82 -9.49 12.26
C LEU A 28 -9.66 -9.79 11.01
N ALA A 29 -10.96 -10.03 11.16
CA ALA A 29 -11.86 -10.26 10.03
C ALA A 29 -11.88 -9.04 9.08
N ARG A 30 -11.99 -7.82 9.62
CA ARG A 30 -11.91 -6.58 8.85
C ARG A 30 -10.58 -6.48 8.11
N PHE A 31 -9.47 -6.76 8.79
CA PHE A 31 -8.14 -6.75 8.19
C PHE A 31 -7.99 -7.77 7.06
N MET A 32 -8.53 -8.98 7.23
CA MET A 32 -8.54 -10.02 6.19
C MET A 32 -9.34 -9.59 4.96
N VAL A 33 -10.49 -8.94 5.14
CA VAL A 33 -11.27 -8.39 4.01
C VAL A 33 -10.45 -7.33 3.27
N HIS A 34 -9.78 -6.42 3.99
CA HIS A 34 -8.93 -5.41 3.36
C HIS A 34 -7.77 -6.03 2.58
N LEU A 35 -7.11 -7.05 3.15
CA LEU A 35 -6.05 -7.78 2.45
C LEU A 35 -6.57 -8.50 1.20
N ALA A 36 -7.75 -9.14 1.28
CA ALA A 36 -8.35 -9.82 0.15
C ALA A 36 -8.71 -8.84 -0.96
N VAL A 37 -9.34 -7.71 -0.62
CA VAL A 37 -9.68 -6.64 -1.59
C VAL A 37 -8.40 -6.05 -2.18
N PHE A 38 -7.37 -5.81 -1.38
CA PHE A 38 -6.08 -5.32 -1.85
C PHE A 38 -5.42 -6.31 -2.82
N TRP A 39 -5.36 -7.59 -2.49
CA TRP A 39 -4.71 -8.60 -3.33
C TRP A 39 -5.46 -8.83 -4.65
N ASN A 40 -6.78 -9.02 -4.58
CA ASN A 40 -7.60 -9.19 -5.79
C ASN A 40 -7.65 -7.90 -6.62
N GLY A 41 -7.76 -6.75 -5.96
CA GLY A 41 -7.75 -5.44 -6.61
C GLY A 41 -6.42 -5.16 -7.31
N LEU A 42 -5.29 -5.46 -6.67
CA LEU A 42 -3.96 -5.34 -7.28
C LEU A 42 -3.83 -6.24 -8.51
N SER A 43 -4.19 -7.52 -8.38
CA SER A 43 -4.15 -8.46 -9.51
C SER A 43 -5.05 -8.01 -10.66
N PHE A 44 -6.23 -7.47 -10.34
CA PHE A 44 -7.17 -6.98 -11.34
C PHE A 44 -6.64 -5.72 -12.04
N LEU A 45 -6.13 -4.74 -11.29
CA LEU A 45 -5.54 -3.51 -11.83
C LEU A 45 -4.37 -3.81 -12.76
N MET A 46 -3.51 -4.77 -12.40
CA MET A 46 -2.36 -5.15 -13.22
C MET A 46 -2.74 -5.85 -14.54
N ASN A 47 -3.90 -6.52 -14.59
CA ASN A 47 -4.38 -7.19 -15.80
C ASN A 47 -5.08 -6.25 -16.78
N VAL A 48 -5.40 -5.02 -16.38
CA VAL A 48 -6.13 -4.06 -17.19
C VAL A 48 -5.16 -3.22 -18.02
N GLY A 49 -5.18 -3.37 -19.35
CA GLY A 49 -4.22 -2.73 -20.25
C GLY A 49 -4.46 -1.24 -20.56
N LYS A 50 -5.60 -0.66 -20.14
CA LYS A 50 -5.96 0.74 -20.44
C LYS A 50 -5.92 1.62 -19.20
N ILE A 51 -5.30 2.80 -19.34
CA ILE A 51 -5.19 3.79 -18.25
C ILE A 51 -6.55 4.26 -17.72
N LEU A 52 -7.55 4.44 -18.60
CA LEU A 52 -8.89 4.88 -18.18
C LEU A 52 -9.59 3.81 -17.35
N ASP A 53 -9.51 2.54 -17.78
CA ASP A 53 -10.08 1.41 -17.06
C ASP A 53 -9.36 1.24 -15.71
N LEU A 54 -8.04 1.43 -15.67
CA LEU A 54 -7.25 1.44 -14.42
C LEU A 54 -7.77 2.49 -13.43
N ILE A 55 -7.99 3.73 -13.89
CA ILE A 55 -8.49 4.82 -13.04
C ILE A 55 -9.89 4.48 -12.52
N LEU A 56 -10.81 4.07 -13.39
CA LEU A 56 -12.18 3.71 -13.00
C LEU A 56 -12.21 2.55 -12.01
N ASN A 57 -11.41 1.52 -12.23
CA ASN A 57 -11.31 0.36 -11.36
C ASN A 57 -10.68 0.71 -10.00
N SER A 58 -9.67 1.58 -9.99
CA SER A 58 -9.07 2.05 -8.73
C SER A 58 -10.06 2.89 -7.90
N LEU A 59 -10.89 3.71 -8.54
CA LEU A 59 -11.94 4.49 -7.88
C LEU A 59 -13.00 3.55 -7.28
N ALA A 60 -13.43 2.53 -8.03
CA ALA A 60 -14.37 1.52 -7.54
C ALA A 60 -13.83 0.77 -6.31
N LEU A 61 -12.54 0.40 -6.30
CA LEU A 61 -11.91 -0.24 -5.15
C LEU A 61 -11.87 0.68 -3.92
N THR A 62 -11.57 1.96 -4.10
CA THR A 62 -11.61 2.95 -3.01
C THR A 62 -13.02 3.05 -2.43
N PHE A 63 -14.06 3.08 -3.27
CA PHE A 63 -15.44 3.08 -2.81
C PHE A 63 -15.77 1.84 -1.98
N ILE A 64 -15.33 0.65 -2.40
CA ILE A 64 -15.52 -0.60 -1.64
C ILE A 64 -14.84 -0.53 -0.27
N VAL A 65 -13.64 0.05 -0.19
CA VAL A 65 -12.92 0.21 1.08
C VAL A 65 -13.63 1.21 2.01
N GLU A 66 -14.16 2.31 1.48
CA GLU A 66 -14.88 3.31 2.27
C GLU A 66 -16.30 2.90 2.67
N LEU A 67 -16.88 1.92 1.97
CA LEU A 67 -18.26 1.46 2.16
C LEU A 67 -18.50 1.02 3.61
N ASP A 68 -17.51 0.41 4.26
CA ASP A 68 -17.64 -0.03 5.65
C ASP A 68 -17.82 1.15 6.64
N THR A 69 -17.20 2.28 6.34
CA THR A 69 -17.27 3.50 7.15
C THR A 69 -18.60 4.19 6.90
N ILE A 70 -19.08 4.18 5.66
CA ILE A 70 -20.41 4.67 5.29
C ILE A 70 -21.51 3.83 5.96
N ILE A 71 -21.39 2.49 5.96
CA ILE A 71 -22.32 1.60 6.68
C ILE A 71 -22.29 1.92 8.18
N PHE A 72 -21.10 2.06 8.78
CA PHE A 72 -21.01 2.41 10.19
C PHE A 72 -21.68 3.75 10.49
N GLN A 73 -21.41 4.77 9.67
CA GLN A 73 -22.02 6.10 9.81
C GLN A 73 -23.53 6.11 9.55
N THR A 74 -24.09 5.20 8.76
CA THR A 74 -25.53 5.16 8.49
C THR A 74 -26.28 4.36 9.55
N PHE A 75 -25.77 3.19 9.92
CA PHE A 75 -26.47 2.26 10.81
C PHE A 75 -26.16 2.45 12.30
N ALA A 76 -25.06 3.12 12.67
CA ALA A 76 -24.79 3.40 14.07
C ALA A 76 -25.84 4.38 14.64
N ARG A 77 -26.44 4.01 15.77
CA ARG A 77 -27.39 4.87 16.50
C ARG A 77 -26.70 6.18 16.88
N GLY A 78 -27.46 7.29 16.86
CA GLY A 78 -26.94 8.62 17.22
C GLY A 78 -26.24 8.64 18.57
N VAL A 79 -26.79 7.93 19.57
CA VAL A 79 -26.19 7.79 20.90
C VAL A 79 -24.82 7.09 20.85
N THR A 80 -24.66 6.05 20.04
CA THR A 80 -23.39 5.33 19.91
C THR A 80 -22.31 6.21 19.28
N LYS A 81 -22.67 7.02 18.26
CA LYS A 81 -21.76 7.98 17.63
C LYS A 81 -21.29 9.04 18.64
N ASP A 82 -22.24 9.61 19.39
CA ASP A 82 -21.94 10.64 20.40
C ASP A 82 -21.05 10.10 21.53
N ILE A 83 -21.25 8.83 21.94
CA ILE A 83 -20.36 8.17 22.91
C ILE A 83 -18.94 7.98 22.33
N ILE A 84 -18.82 7.54 21.08
CA ILE A 84 -17.52 7.30 20.42
C ILE A 84 -16.74 8.60 20.21
N GLU A 85 -17.43 9.67 19.83
CA GLU A 85 -16.80 10.99 19.62
C GLU A 85 -16.29 11.60 20.94
N ARG A 86 -16.96 11.31 22.06
CA ARG A 86 -16.61 11.82 23.40
C ARG A 86 -15.72 10.88 24.21
N LEU A 87 -15.32 9.74 23.67
CA LEU A 87 -14.48 8.78 24.36
C LEU A 87 -13.08 9.36 24.57
N GLU A 88 -12.68 9.55 25.84
CA GLU A 88 -11.34 10.01 26.14
C GLU A 88 -10.31 8.98 25.66
N PRO A 89 -9.22 9.41 24.98
CA PRO A 89 -8.14 8.50 24.60
C PRO A 89 -7.59 7.82 25.86
N TYR A 90 -7.37 6.50 25.78
CA TYR A 90 -6.90 5.70 26.90
C TYR A 90 -5.55 6.22 27.40
N ARG A 91 -5.55 6.90 28.54
CA ARG A 91 -4.31 7.32 29.22
C ARG A 91 -3.79 6.16 30.05
N ILE A 92 -2.64 5.63 29.67
CA ILE A 92 -1.91 4.64 30.47
C ILE A 92 -1.57 5.31 31.81
N LYS A 93 -1.92 4.66 32.92
CA LYS A 93 -1.71 5.21 34.27
C LYS A 93 -0.22 5.51 34.50
N PRO A 94 0.09 6.58 35.25
CA PRO A 94 1.44 7.12 35.40
C PRO A 94 2.42 6.24 36.21
N GLU A 95 2.06 5.07 36.74
CA GLU A 95 3.07 4.16 37.31
C GLU A 95 4.09 3.69 36.25
N LEU A 96 3.66 3.56 34.99
CA LEU A 96 4.57 3.38 33.86
C LEU A 96 5.20 4.72 33.42
N GLY A 97 4.55 5.84 33.75
CA GLY A 97 4.98 7.20 33.49
C GLY A 97 6.11 7.67 34.40
N GLU A 98 6.19 7.20 35.65
CA GLU A 98 7.34 7.43 36.53
C GLU A 98 8.55 6.67 36.01
N LEU A 99 8.40 5.39 35.63
CA LEU A 99 9.46 4.64 34.96
C LEU A 99 9.90 5.31 33.64
N GLN A 100 8.94 5.84 32.87
CA GLN A 100 9.22 6.55 31.63
C GLN A 100 9.81 7.96 31.84
N ALA A 101 9.45 8.65 32.92
CA ALA A 101 10.03 9.92 33.33
C ALA A 101 11.46 9.73 33.87
N ASP A 102 11.72 8.63 34.56
CA ASP A 102 13.06 8.25 35.02
C ASP A 102 13.96 7.85 33.84
N LEU A 103 13.42 7.08 32.88
CA LEU A 103 14.08 6.81 31.60
C LEU A 103 14.31 8.09 30.78
N ARG A 104 13.39 9.06 30.84
CA ARG A 104 13.52 10.35 30.15
C ARG A 104 14.57 11.25 30.80
N ARG A 105 14.65 11.30 32.14
CA ARG A 105 15.73 12.00 32.85
C ARG A 105 17.10 11.40 32.54
N ARG A 106 17.20 10.07 32.42
CA ARG A 106 18.43 9.39 31.96
C ARG A 106 18.73 9.64 30.47
N GLY A 107 17.71 9.81 29.64
CA GLY A 107 17.88 10.08 28.20
C GLY A 107 18.19 11.53 27.84
N GLU A 108 17.82 12.50 28.68
CA GLU A 108 18.04 13.94 28.40
C GLU A 108 19.46 14.42 28.73
N SER A 109 20.28 13.65 29.47
CA SER A 109 21.67 14.00 29.78
C SER A 109 22.68 13.63 28.69
N GLU A 110 22.29 12.91 27.63
CA GLU A 110 23.18 12.52 26.52
C GLU A 110 22.61 12.92 25.15
N VAL A 111 21.99 14.10 25.03
CA VAL A 111 21.53 14.60 23.73
C VAL A 111 22.70 15.23 22.96
N SER A 112 23.64 14.38 22.53
CA SER A 112 24.39 14.64 21.30
C SER A 112 23.43 14.36 20.15
N TRP A 113 23.18 15.35 19.30
CA TRP A 113 22.27 15.23 18.17
C TRP A 113 22.88 14.34 17.07
N GLY A 114 22.92 13.03 17.32
CA GLY A 114 23.32 12.03 16.35
C GLY A 114 22.20 11.77 15.34
N ALA A 115 22.55 11.66 14.06
CA ALA A 115 21.62 11.35 12.97
C ALA A 115 20.77 10.08 13.23
N GLY A 116 21.27 9.13 14.02
CA GLY A 116 20.56 7.91 14.41
C GLY A 116 19.33 8.16 15.29
N GLU A 117 19.34 9.19 16.15
CA GLU A 117 18.22 9.47 17.06
C GLU A 117 17.04 10.11 16.28
N LEU A 118 17.36 10.99 15.32
CA LEU A 118 16.37 11.56 14.40
C LEU A 118 15.73 10.46 13.53
N LEU A 119 16.55 9.54 13.00
CA LEU A 119 16.05 8.39 12.25
C LEU A 119 15.14 7.52 13.12
N ARG A 120 15.52 7.24 14.37
CA ARG A 120 14.70 6.45 15.30
C ARG A 120 13.37 7.14 15.64
N ARG A 121 13.35 8.45 15.85
CA ARG A 121 12.11 9.22 16.09
C ARG A 121 11.22 9.22 14.86
N PHE A 122 11.80 9.41 13.68
CA PHE A 122 11.09 9.34 12.42
C PHE A 122 10.49 7.94 12.20
N VAL A 123 11.27 6.88 12.40
CA VAL A 123 10.81 5.49 12.31
C VAL A 123 9.73 5.19 13.33
N LYS A 124 9.85 5.65 14.59
CA LYS A 124 8.83 5.40 15.62
C LYS A 124 7.53 6.15 15.35
N SER A 125 7.62 7.40 14.89
CA SER A 125 6.44 8.22 14.55
C SER A 125 5.74 7.72 13.29
N ASN A 126 6.51 7.21 12.32
CA ASN A 126 6.02 6.80 11.01
C ASN A 126 6.01 5.28 10.83
N LEU A 127 6.11 4.50 11.90
CA LEU A 127 6.23 3.04 11.83
C LEU A 127 5.07 2.42 11.06
N MET A 128 3.85 2.91 11.28
CA MET A 128 2.66 2.44 10.59
C MET A 128 2.69 2.77 9.10
N SER A 129 3.06 4.00 8.73
CA SER A 129 3.20 4.40 7.33
C SER A 129 4.32 3.64 6.62
N LEU A 130 5.47 3.46 7.28
CA LEU A 130 6.59 2.67 6.76
C LEU A 130 6.23 1.19 6.62
N ALA A 131 5.48 0.62 7.58
CA ALA A 131 4.99 -0.74 7.49
C ALA A 131 4.02 -0.91 6.30
N MET A 132 3.08 0.03 6.11
CA MET A 132 2.17 0.03 4.96
C MET A 132 2.93 0.15 3.63
N LEU A 133 3.92 1.05 3.56
CA LEU A 133 4.79 1.17 2.39
C LEU A 133 5.55 -0.13 2.12
N PHE A 134 6.15 -0.72 3.15
CA PHE A 134 6.89 -1.98 3.03
C PHE A 134 5.98 -3.13 2.57
N ILE A 135 4.79 -3.27 3.15
CA ILE A 135 3.79 -4.27 2.73
C ILE A 135 3.39 -4.05 1.27
N THR A 136 3.21 -2.79 0.86
CA THR A 136 2.83 -2.45 -0.52
C THR A 136 3.93 -2.82 -1.51
N VAL A 137 5.19 -2.45 -1.20
CA VAL A 137 6.36 -2.77 -2.03
C VAL A 137 6.60 -4.27 -2.08
N ALA A 138 6.51 -4.97 -0.93
CA ALA A 138 6.65 -6.41 -0.86
C ALA A 138 5.54 -7.14 -1.64
N GLY A 139 4.30 -6.65 -1.56
CA GLY A 139 3.18 -7.17 -2.35
C GLY A 139 3.38 -7.01 -3.85
N HIS A 140 3.83 -5.83 -4.29
CA HIS A 140 4.21 -5.59 -5.68
C HIS A 140 5.33 -6.53 -6.13
N TYR A 141 6.41 -6.63 -5.34
CA TYR A 141 7.54 -7.51 -5.65
C TYR A 141 7.11 -8.98 -5.74
N ALA A 142 6.28 -9.46 -4.80
CA ALA A 142 5.76 -10.81 -4.83
C ALA A 142 4.87 -11.08 -6.06
N TYR A 143 4.10 -10.08 -6.49
CA TYR A 143 3.32 -10.16 -7.73
C TYR A 143 4.24 -10.28 -8.96
N PHE A 144 5.23 -9.38 -9.09
CA PHE A 144 6.19 -9.44 -10.19
C PHE A 144 6.97 -10.76 -10.21
N TYR A 145 7.39 -11.25 -9.05
CA TYR A 145 8.08 -12.53 -8.95
C TYR A 145 7.26 -13.72 -9.43
N ARG A 146 5.92 -13.67 -9.32
CA ARG A 146 5.02 -14.75 -9.75
C ARG A 146 4.62 -14.65 -11.22
N HIS A 147 4.46 -13.44 -11.75
CA HIS A 147 3.87 -13.21 -13.08
C HIS A 147 4.86 -12.68 -14.12
N CYS A 148 6.07 -12.35 -13.71
CA CYS A 148 7.10 -11.80 -14.58
C CYS A 148 8.40 -12.59 -14.47
N VAL A 149 9.12 -12.63 -15.58
CA VAL A 149 10.48 -13.16 -15.65
C VAL A 149 11.44 -11.99 -15.43
N MET A 150 12.36 -12.16 -14.48
CA MET A 150 13.41 -11.18 -14.24
C MET A 150 14.48 -11.31 -15.33
N GLU A 151 14.66 -10.26 -16.13
CA GLU A 151 15.69 -10.24 -17.18
C GLU A 151 17.03 -9.76 -16.63
N VAL A 152 16.98 -8.72 -15.78
CA VAL A 152 18.17 -8.12 -15.16
C VAL A 152 17.95 -8.01 -13.66
N ALA A 153 18.84 -8.61 -12.89
CA ALA A 153 18.80 -8.54 -11.44
C ALA A 153 18.91 -7.10 -10.92
N PRO A 154 18.25 -6.80 -9.78
CA PRO A 154 18.43 -5.51 -9.12
C PRO A 154 19.89 -5.29 -8.72
N PHE A 155 20.29 -4.02 -8.61
CA PHE A 155 21.65 -3.59 -8.25
C PHE A 155 22.74 -4.04 -9.24
N ASN A 156 22.38 -4.37 -10.48
CA ASN A 156 23.37 -4.68 -11.51
C ASN A 156 24.06 -3.41 -12.00
N PHE A 157 25.33 -3.23 -11.60
CA PHE A 157 26.14 -2.08 -12.00
C PHE A 157 26.66 -2.16 -13.45
N HIS A 158 26.63 -3.34 -14.09
CA HIS A 158 27.17 -3.52 -15.44
C HIS A 158 26.33 -2.83 -16.53
N GLU A 159 25.02 -2.77 -16.30
CA GLU A 159 24.03 -2.12 -17.18
C GLU A 159 23.67 -0.70 -16.73
N PHE A 160 24.36 -0.18 -15.70
CA PHE A 160 24.09 1.15 -15.17
C PHE A 160 24.32 2.22 -16.24
N GLY A 161 23.23 2.85 -16.69
CA GLY A 161 23.24 3.89 -17.72
C GLY A 161 23.11 3.40 -19.18
N LYS A 162 23.07 2.09 -19.44
CA LYS A 162 22.96 1.52 -20.80
C LYS A 162 21.53 1.18 -21.24
N GLY A 163 20.58 1.12 -20.31
CA GLY A 163 19.18 0.79 -20.60
C GLY A 163 18.46 1.82 -21.46
N SER A 164 17.58 1.34 -22.34
CA SER A 164 16.66 2.15 -23.14
C SER A 164 15.58 2.74 -22.24
N TYR A 165 15.76 3.98 -21.77
CA TYR A 165 14.71 4.66 -21.01
C TYR A 165 13.65 5.23 -21.94
N TYR A 166 12.38 5.22 -21.52
CA TYR A 166 11.33 5.96 -22.20
C TYR A 166 11.68 7.45 -22.21
N ALA A 167 11.45 8.13 -23.33
CA ALA A 167 11.68 9.57 -23.44
C ALA A 167 10.86 10.32 -22.38
N GLY A 168 11.55 11.02 -21.46
CA GLY A 168 10.93 11.79 -20.38
C GLY A 168 11.08 11.21 -18.96
N GLN A 169 11.66 10.02 -18.79
CA GLN A 169 11.92 9.47 -17.45
C GLN A 169 13.16 10.13 -16.80
N THR A 170 13.06 10.51 -15.53
CA THR A 170 14.14 11.18 -14.78
C THR A 170 15.29 10.21 -14.50
N ARG A 171 16.52 10.60 -14.86
CA ARG A 171 17.74 9.77 -14.80
C ARG A 171 18.39 9.68 -13.41
N PHE A 172 17.64 9.89 -12.34
CA PHE A 172 18.23 9.95 -10.99
C PHE A 172 18.63 8.53 -10.54
N PHE A 173 19.93 8.30 -10.29
CA PHE A 173 20.49 7.04 -9.76
C PHE A 173 20.17 5.76 -10.56
N GLY A 174 20.17 5.83 -11.90
CA GLY A 174 19.88 4.65 -12.74
C GLY A 174 18.41 4.23 -12.73
N GLY A 175 17.54 5.05 -12.15
CA GLY A 175 16.08 4.87 -12.16
C GLY A 175 15.58 3.68 -11.33
N PHE A 176 14.28 3.47 -11.39
CA PHE A 176 13.62 2.34 -10.71
C PHE A 176 14.08 0.97 -11.23
N GLN A 177 14.58 0.89 -12.45
CA GLN A 177 15.12 -0.33 -13.03
C GLN A 177 16.37 -0.82 -12.29
N TRP A 178 17.25 0.08 -11.82
CA TRP A 178 18.40 -0.33 -11.01
C TRP A 178 17.99 -0.89 -9.65
N LEU A 179 16.99 -0.26 -8.99
CA LEU A 179 16.54 -0.67 -7.66
C LEU A 179 15.75 -1.98 -7.68
N PHE A 180 14.85 -2.14 -8.66
CA PHE A 180 13.92 -3.26 -8.71
C PHE A 180 14.29 -4.33 -9.74
N GLY A 181 15.28 -4.09 -10.60
CA GLY A 181 15.59 -4.95 -11.73
C GLY A 181 14.73 -4.65 -12.96
N SER A 182 15.03 -5.33 -14.06
CA SER A 182 14.21 -5.32 -15.26
C SER A 182 13.35 -6.57 -15.31
N TRP A 183 12.05 -6.37 -15.50
CA TRP A 183 11.06 -7.44 -15.51
C TRP A 183 10.32 -7.44 -16.84
N SER A 184 10.10 -8.63 -17.35
CA SER A 184 9.32 -8.87 -18.56
C SER A 184 8.15 -9.76 -18.19
N SER A 185 6.95 -9.43 -18.68
CA SER A 185 5.77 -10.28 -18.42
C SER A 185 6.01 -11.67 -19.00
N ALA A 186 5.56 -12.72 -18.33
CA ALA A 186 5.51 -14.03 -18.96
C ALA A 186 4.48 -14.04 -20.11
N ASP A 187 4.60 -15.00 -21.02
CA ASP A 187 3.60 -15.20 -22.08
C ASP A 187 2.21 -15.42 -21.47
N THR A 188 1.23 -14.63 -21.91
CA THR A 188 -0.15 -14.75 -21.43
C THR A 188 -0.87 -15.81 -22.26
N MET A 189 -1.25 -16.92 -21.63
CA MET A 189 -2.07 -17.96 -22.27
C MET A 189 -3.55 -17.70 -22.01
N ASP A 190 -4.39 -17.82 -23.03
CA ASP A 190 -5.83 -17.90 -22.84
C ASP A 190 -6.16 -19.24 -22.15
N TYR A 191 -6.89 -19.15 -21.03
CA TYR A 191 -7.25 -20.29 -20.21
C TYR A 191 -8.11 -21.30 -20.97
N PHE A 192 -8.95 -20.84 -21.91
CA PHE A 192 -9.88 -21.72 -22.62
C PHE A 192 -9.25 -22.38 -23.84
N SER A 193 -8.46 -21.64 -24.61
CA SER A 193 -7.89 -22.16 -25.85
C SER A 193 -6.47 -22.72 -25.68
N HIS A 194 -5.82 -22.51 -24.53
CA HIS A 194 -4.41 -22.78 -24.31
C HIS A 194 -3.48 -22.14 -25.37
N THR A 195 -3.97 -21.15 -26.11
CA THR A 195 -3.15 -20.42 -27.09
C THR A 195 -2.50 -19.21 -26.42
N VAL A 196 -1.26 -18.93 -26.81
CA VAL A 196 -0.58 -17.71 -26.35
C VAL A 196 -1.24 -16.53 -27.03
N THR A 197 -1.88 -15.67 -26.24
CA THR A 197 -2.60 -14.50 -26.75
C THR A 197 -1.71 -13.27 -26.83
N CYS A 198 -0.65 -13.21 -26.03
CA CYS A 198 0.27 -12.09 -25.98
C CYS A 198 1.70 -12.59 -25.83
N HIS A 199 2.54 -12.26 -26.82
CA HIS A 199 3.98 -12.40 -26.73
C HIS A 199 4.59 -11.01 -26.47
N PRO A 200 5.22 -10.79 -25.31
CA PRO A 200 5.94 -9.56 -25.06
C PRO A 200 7.13 -9.44 -26.03
N ALA A 201 7.35 -8.22 -26.52
CA ALA A 201 8.23 -7.89 -27.66
C ALA A 201 9.68 -8.39 -27.54
N TYR A 202 10.14 -8.78 -26.35
CA TYR A 202 11.55 -9.04 -26.07
C TYR A 202 12.00 -10.46 -26.39
N HIS A 203 11.10 -11.40 -26.64
CA HIS A 203 11.51 -12.81 -26.75
C HIS A 203 12.25 -13.16 -28.05
N TYR A 204 12.17 -12.31 -29.08
CA TYR A 204 12.92 -12.48 -30.33
C TYR A 204 13.41 -11.13 -30.87
N LYS A 205 14.74 -10.95 -30.97
CA LYS A 205 15.37 -9.82 -31.66
C LYS A 205 14.78 -9.70 -33.08
N GLY A 206 13.87 -8.76 -33.28
CA GLY A 206 13.31 -8.41 -34.59
C GLY A 206 11.85 -8.80 -34.83
N SER A 207 11.14 -9.39 -33.87
CA SER A 207 9.69 -9.59 -34.00
C SER A 207 8.92 -8.50 -33.27
N ASP A 208 8.05 -7.80 -33.98
CA ASP A 208 7.10 -6.85 -33.37
C ASP A 208 6.21 -7.58 -32.34
N PRO A 209 5.84 -6.92 -31.22
CA PRO A 209 4.86 -7.47 -30.29
C PRO A 209 3.56 -7.81 -31.03
N LYS A 210 3.05 -9.03 -30.80
CA LYS A 210 1.78 -9.49 -31.39
C LYS A 210 0.79 -9.85 -30.28
N GLY A 211 -0.47 -9.43 -30.46
CA GLY A 211 -1.62 -9.95 -29.71
C GLY A 211 -1.92 -9.29 -28.36
N CYS A 212 -1.03 -8.46 -27.80
CA CYS A 212 -1.22 -7.87 -26.46
C CYS A 212 -2.25 -6.72 -26.39
N GLY A 213 -3.02 -6.45 -27.45
CA GLY A 213 -3.94 -5.30 -27.51
C GLY A 213 -3.26 -3.92 -27.44
N ILE A 214 -1.94 -3.89 -27.38
CA ILE A 214 -1.10 -2.69 -27.50
C ILE A 214 -0.98 -2.40 -28.99
N PRO A 215 -1.29 -1.17 -29.46
CA PRO A 215 -1.13 -0.85 -30.87
C PRO A 215 0.31 -1.13 -31.31
N ASN A 216 0.47 -1.99 -32.31
CA ASN A 216 1.76 -2.44 -32.84
C ASN A 216 2.66 -1.29 -33.34
N LYS A 217 2.07 -0.11 -33.53
CA LYS A 217 2.77 1.14 -33.79
C LYS A 217 2.27 2.19 -32.79
N TRP A 218 3.10 2.52 -31.82
CA TRP A 218 3.05 3.83 -31.20
C TRP A 218 3.57 4.83 -32.24
N SER A 219 2.77 5.13 -33.27
CA SER A 219 2.99 6.32 -34.06
C SER A 219 2.69 7.51 -33.16
N MET A 220 3.65 7.83 -32.29
CA MET A 220 3.66 9.05 -31.51
C MET A 220 3.68 10.19 -32.52
N LEU A 221 2.48 10.72 -32.82
CA LEU A 221 2.22 12.11 -33.19
C LEU A 221 3.35 12.80 -33.98
N SER A 222 3.73 12.24 -35.14
CA SER A 222 4.47 12.99 -36.16
C SER A 222 3.55 13.90 -36.99
N HIS A 223 2.33 14.16 -36.51
CA HIS A 223 1.31 14.99 -37.17
C HIS A 223 0.97 16.29 -36.40
N LEU A 224 1.81 16.70 -35.46
CA LEU A 224 1.73 18.01 -34.80
C LEU A 224 2.93 18.90 -35.18
N SER A 225 3.23 18.97 -36.48
CA SER A 225 4.13 19.96 -37.09
C SER A 225 3.49 20.58 -38.31
#